data_AF-A0A9R0E4F9-F1
#
_entry.id   AF-A0A9R0E4F9-F1
#
_cell.length_a   1.000
_cell.length_b   1.000
_cell.length_c   1.000
_cell.angle_alpha   90.00
_cell.angle_beta   90.00
_cell.angle_gamma   90.00
#
_symmetry.space_group_name_H-M   'P 1'
#
loop_
_entity.id
_entity.type
_entity.pdbx_description
1 polymer ?
#
loop_
_entity_poly.entity_id
_entity_poly.type
_entity_poly.pdbx_seq_one_letter_code
_entity_poly.pdbx_strand_id
1 'polypeptide(L)'
;MHKISGFPVQRIPKPIGVHTIKTIMQKVFVYGTLKKNEPNNYWLQDPNNGIGNFVADGYTKTKYPLIIATKYNIPFLLHSPGNGHFVQGEIYDVDDKMLSKLDILEDHPNYYVREIDDIIVKNSSSSDPQIEKCWVYFLKNFKPELLKREYFDNYSSHGSHGLQYMDSNSSELVYKAMDALLNKKKNES
;
A
#
# COMPACT_ATOMS: atom_id res chain seq x y z
N MET A 1 14.89 76.81 -27.95
CA MET A 1 15.45 75.60 -27.29
C MET A 1 14.29 74.78 -26.73
N HIS A 2 13.84 73.74 -27.44
CA HIS A 2 12.76 72.85 -26.99
C HIS A 2 13.33 71.62 -26.27
N LYS A 3 12.87 71.36 -25.05
CA LYS A 3 13.17 70.15 -24.28
C LYS A 3 12.25 69.02 -24.75
N ILE A 4 12.82 67.91 -25.18
CA ILE A 4 12.08 66.68 -25.47
C ILE A 4 11.99 65.88 -24.16
N SER A 5 10.77 65.69 -23.66
CA SER A 5 10.46 64.84 -22.50
C SER A 5 10.42 63.38 -22.92
N GLY A 6 11.27 62.54 -22.32
CA GLY A 6 11.26 61.08 -22.52
C GLY A 6 10.04 60.42 -21.86
N PHE A 7 9.38 59.53 -22.59
CA PHE A 7 8.35 58.64 -22.05
C PHE A 7 8.99 57.50 -21.24
N PRO A 8 8.37 57.04 -20.13
CA PRO A 8 8.90 55.94 -19.35
C PRO A 8 8.67 54.60 -20.08
N VAL A 9 9.74 53.83 -20.26
CA VAL A 9 9.71 52.46 -20.76
C VAL A 9 9.03 51.57 -19.71
N GLN A 10 7.83 51.08 -19.99
CA GLN A 10 7.18 50.07 -19.15
C GLN A 10 7.97 48.76 -19.22
N ARG A 11 8.40 48.26 -18.06
CA ARG A 11 9.04 46.95 -17.93
C ARG A 11 7.97 45.87 -18.06
N ILE A 12 8.07 45.06 -19.11
CA ILE A 12 7.26 43.84 -19.28
C ILE A 12 7.68 42.84 -18.18
N PRO A 13 6.77 42.28 -17.38
CA PRO A 13 7.10 41.26 -16.40
C PRO A 13 7.61 40.01 -17.12
N LYS A 14 8.78 39.50 -16.70
CA LYS A 14 9.32 38.23 -17.19
C LYS A 14 8.37 37.09 -16.79
N PRO A 15 8.16 36.09 -17.66
CA PRO A 15 7.35 34.93 -17.30
C PRO A 15 7.95 34.25 -16.07
N ILE A 16 7.12 34.06 -15.04
CA ILE A 16 7.46 33.31 -13.85
C ILE A 16 7.69 31.87 -14.30
N GLY A 17 8.91 31.38 -14.15
CA GLY A 17 9.24 29.99 -14.49
C GLY A 17 8.35 29.05 -13.70
N VAL A 18 7.45 28.36 -14.38
CA VAL A 18 6.68 27.25 -13.80
C VAL A 18 7.70 26.21 -13.38
N HIS A 19 8.00 26.14 -12.09
CA HIS A 19 8.83 25.08 -11.55
C HIS A 19 7.97 23.81 -11.64
N THR A 20 8.26 22.96 -12.62
CA THR A 20 7.71 21.61 -12.67
C THR A 20 8.15 20.91 -11.39
N ILE A 21 7.27 20.82 -10.40
CA ILE A 21 7.50 20.01 -9.20
C ILE A 21 7.56 18.57 -9.71
N LYS A 22 8.76 17.98 -9.69
CA LYS A 22 8.93 16.56 -9.99
C LYS A 22 8.28 15.78 -8.85
N THR A 23 7.10 15.23 -9.09
CA THR A 23 6.45 14.31 -8.16
C THR A 23 7.38 13.11 -7.92
N ILE A 24 7.73 12.85 -6.67
CA ILE A 24 8.49 11.65 -6.30
C ILE A 24 7.49 10.49 -6.29
N MET A 25 7.78 9.47 -7.09
CA MET A 25 7.01 8.24 -7.12
C MET A 25 7.69 7.19 -6.24
N GLN A 26 6.90 6.50 -5.43
CA GLN A 26 7.32 5.43 -4.54
C GLN A 26 6.65 4.12 -4.95
N LYS A 27 7.34 2.99 -4.76
CA LYS A 27 6.76 1.68 -5.07
C LYS A 27 6.06 1.12 -3.85
N VAL A 28 4.82 0.70 -4.01
CA VAL A 28 4.03 -0.04 -3.01
C VAL A 28 3.67 -1.40 -3.59
N PHE A 29 3.84 -2.44 -2.80
CA PHE A 29 3.39 -3.78 -3.15
C PHE A 29 2.14 -4.13 -2.36
N VAL A 30 1.05 -4.43 -3.07
CA VAL A 30 -0.25 -4.80 -2.50
C VAL A 30 -0.53 -6.28 -2.74
N TYR A 31 -0.95 -6.98 -1.68
CA TYR A 31 -1.21 -8.42 -1.70
C TYR A 31 -2.68 -8.78 -1.41
N GLY A 32 -3.46 -7.83 -0.89
CA GLY A 32 -4.79 -8.04 -0.35
C GLY A 32 -5.90 -7.35 -1.14
N THR A 33 -6.80 -6.69 -0.42
CA THR A 33 -8.03 -6.07 -0.97
C THR A 33 -7.77 -4.93 -1.97
N LEU A 34 -6.55 -4.39 -2.01
CA LEU A 34 -6.13 -3.31 -2.92
C LEU A 34 -5.70 -3.80 -4.31
N LYS A 35 -5.50 -5.11 -4.55
CA LYS A 35 -5.13 -5.63 -5.88
C LYS A 35 -6.24 -5.40 -6.92
N LYS A 36 -5.93 -5.46 -8.22
CA LYS A 36 -6.94 -5.38 -9.28
C LYS A 36 -8.03 -6.43 -9.07
N ASN A 37 -9.27 -6.03 -9.34
CA ASN A 37 -10.47 -6.86 -9.17
C ASN A 37 -10.78 -7.26 -7.72
N GLU A 38 -10.06 -6.71 -6.73
CA GLU A 38 -10.37 -6.87 -5.31
C GLU A 38 -11.16 -5.66 -4.77
N PRO A 39 -11.89 -5.82 -3.65
CA PRO A 39 -12.93 -4.88 -3.23
C PRO A 39 -12.48 -3.42 -3.04
N ASN A 40 -11.20 -3.19 -2.68
CA ASN A 40 -10.69 -1.87 -2.32
C ASN A 40 -9.77 -1.27 -3.39
N ASN A 41 -9.63 -1.88 -4.56
CA ASN A 41 -8.75 -1.35 -5.62
C ASN A 41 -9.10 0.08 -6.05
N TYR A 42 -10.36 0.49 -5.89
CA TYR A 42 -10.81 1.85 -6.20
C TYR A 42 -10.01 2.93 -5.46
N TRP A 43 -9.41 2.63 -4.29
CA TRP A 43 -8.56 3.57 -3.56
C TRP A 43 -7.33 4.01 -4.38
N LEU A 44 -6.71 3.08 -5.10
CA LEU A 44 -5.54 3.34 -5.95
C LEU A 44 -5.91 4.05 -7.26
N GLN A 45 -7.18 3.99 -7.65
CA GLN A 45 -7.70 4.61 -8.88
C GLN A 45 -8.31 6.00 -8.64
N ASP A 46 -8.67 6.34 -7.40
CA ASP A 46 -9.31 7.61 -7.07
C ASP A 46 -8.28 8.77 -7.11
N PRO A 47 -8.41 9.73 -8.05
CA PRO A 47 -7.50 10.87 -8.14
C PRO A 47 -7.56 11.79 -6.91
N ASN A 48 -8.61 11.71 -6.09
CA ASN A 48 -8.68 12.41 -4.82
C ASN A 48 -7.69 11.85 -3.79
N ASN A 49 -7.29 10.58 -3.92
CA ASN A 49 -6.29 9.96 -3.07
C ASN A 49 -4.86 10.24 -3.53
N GLY A 50 -4.64 10.46 -4.82
CA GLY A 50 -3.33 10.75 -5.41
C GLY A 50 -3.13 10.00 -6.72
N ILE A 51 -1.88 9.71 -7.07
CA ILE A 51 -1.54 8.92 -8.24
C ILE A 51 -1.25 7.48 -7.78
N GLY A 52 -1.86 6.49 -8.43
CA GLY A 52 -1.59 5.06 -8.22
C GLY A 52 -1.53 4.31 -9.54
N ASN A 53 -0.33 4.15 -10.10
CA ASN A 53 -0.14 3.52 -11.41
C ASN A 53 0.35 2.08 -11.23
N PHE A 54 -0.35 1.11 -11.81
CA PHE A 54 0.11 -0.27 -11.85
C PHE A 54 1.44 -0.37 -12.62
N VAL A 55 2.39 -1.11 -12.06
CA VAL A 55 3.72 -1.34 -12.64
C VAL A 55 3.82 -2.78 -13.15
N ALA A 56 3.64 -3.76 -12.26
CA ALA A 56 3.80 -5.17 -12.58
C ALA A 56 3.16 -6.08 -11.53
N ASP A 57 2.90 -7.33 -11.91
CA ASP A 57 2.68 -8.41 -10.96
C ASP A 57 4.01 -8.82 -10.31
N GLY A 58 3.97 -9.32 -9.09
CA GLY A 58 5.17 -9.77 -8.38
C GLY A 58 4.86 -10.70 -7.23
N TYR A 59 5.91 -11.13 -6.53
CA TYR A 59 5.79 -11.88 -5.30
C TYR A 59 6.91 -11.55 -4.32
N THR A 60 6.65 -11.69 -3.03
CA THR A 60 7.65 -11.43 -1.99
C THR A 60 8.87 -12.35 -2.18
N LYS A 61 10.07 -11.79 -2.06
CA LYS A 61 11.32 -12.59 -2.08
C LYS A 61 11.46 -13.44 -0.81
N THR A 62 10.95 -12.92 0.31
CA THR A 62 10.88 -13.61 1.60
C THR A 62 9.52 -14.29 1.74
N LYS A 63 9.48 -15.46 2.37
CA LYS A 63 8.20 -16.12 2.70
C LYS A 63 7.51 -15.41 3.86
N TYR A 64 6.20 -15.21 3.76
CA TYR A 64 5.38 -14.73 4.86
C TYR A 64 4.07 -15.52 4.99
N PRO A 65 3.49 -15.59 6.21
CA PRO A 65 2.12 -16.01 6.39
C PRO A 65 1.15 -14.93 5.92
N LEU A 66 0.46 -15.17 4.81
CA LEU A 66 -0.76 -14.46 4.44
C LEU A 66 -1.95 -15.28 4.91
N ILE A 67 -2.78 -14.70 5.79
CA ILE A 67 -3.97 -15.37 6.34
C ILE A 67 -5.22 -14.56 6.04
N ILE A 68 -6.38 -15.23 6.09
CA ILE A 68 -7.68 -14.58 6.12
C ILE A 68 -8.26 -14.71 7.54
N ALA A 69 -8.67 -13.59 8.14
CA ALA A 69 -9.14 -13.57 9.51
C ALA A 69 -10.25 -12.53 9.75
N THR A 70 -10.72 -12.49 11.01
CA THR A 70 -11.91 -11.78 11.48
C THR A 70 -13.21 -12.30 10.88
N LYS A 71 -14.34 -11.81 11.40
CA LYS A 71 -15.64 -12.05 10.79
C LYS A 71 -15.84 -11.31 9.47
N TYR A 72 -14.91 -10.46 9.03
CA TYR A 72 -14.99 -9.69 7.78
C TYR A 72 -14.12 -10.27 6.66
N ASN A 73 -13.44 -11.41 6.93
CA ASN A 73 -12.56 -12.09 5.98
C ASN A 73 -11.46 -11.17 5.40
N ILE A 74 -10.84 -10.37 6.27
CA ILE A 74 -9.77 -9.44 5.92
C ILE A 74 -8.47 -10.24 5.73
N PRO A 75 -7.70 -10.01 4.64
CA PRO A 75 -6.37 -10.57 4.48
C PRO A 75 -5.33 -9.86 5.36
N PHE A 76 -4.46 -10.61 6.02
CA PHE A 76 -3.36 -10.08 6.83
C PHE A 76 -2.04 -10.74 6.44
N LEU A 77 -1.03 -9.93 6.12
CA LEU A 77 0.34 -10.41 5.97
C LEU A 77 1.07 -10.29 7.31
N LEU A 78 1.27 -11.42 7.99
CA LEU A 78 1.91 -11.46 9.29
C LEU A 78 3.43 -11.28 9.12
N HIS A 79 4.03 -10.40 9.90
CA HIS A 79 5.49 -10.22 9.90
C HIS A 79 6.19 -11.38 10.63
N SER A 80 6.25 -12.53 9.97
CA SER A 80 6.95 -13.74 10.42
C SER A 80 7.82 -14.26 9.27
N PRO A 81 8.92 -13.54 8.94
CA PRO A 81 9.74 -13.84 7.78
C PRO A 81 10.27 -15.28 7.83
N GLY A 82 10.20 -15.98 6.69
CA GLY A 82 10.61 -17.37 6.54
C GLY A 82 9.47 -18.39 6.73
N ASN A 83 8.32 -17.99 7.29
CA ASN A 83 7.13 -18.83 7.40
C ASN A 83 6.15 -18.58 6.24
N GLY A 84 5.28 -19.55 5.92
CA GLY A 84 4.26 -19.38 4.88
C GLY A 84 4.77 -19.52 3.45
N HIS A 85 4.36 -18.61 2.57
CA HIS A 85 4.59 -18.69 1.12
C HIS A 85 5.26 -17.44 0.59
N PHE A 86 5.75 -17.51 -0.65
CA PHE A 86 6.07 -16.31 -1.42
C PHE A 86 4.74 -15.69 -1.86
N VAL A 87 4.37 -14.56 -1.24
CA VAL A 87 3.04 -13.99 -1.39
C VAL A 87 2.97 -13.22 -2.69
N GLN A 88 2.02 -13.57 -3.54
CA GLN A 88 1.75 -12.93 -4.82
C GLN A 88 0.98 -11.62 -4.62
N GLY A 89 1.29 -10.64 -5.47
CA GLY A 89 0.64 -9.34 -5.44
C GLY A 89 1.03 -8.48 -6.62
N GLU A 90 0.83 -7.17 -6.46
CA GLU A 90 0.98 -6.17 -7.50
C GLU A 90 1.83 -5.01 -7.00
N ILE A 91 2.71 -4.50 -7.85
CA ILE A 91 3.52 -3.32 -7.61
C ILE A 91 2.84 -2.11 -8.25
N TYR A 92 2.71 -1.02 -7.49
CA TYR A 92 2.21 0.26 -7.94
C TYR A 92 3.25 1.36 -7.70
N ASP A 93 3.40 2.27 -8.66
CA ASP A 93 4.02 3.56 -8.45
C ASP A 93 2.97 4.52 -7.90
N VAL A 94 3.22 5.05 -6.70
CA VAL A 94 2.34 5.98 -6.00
C VAL A 94 3.03 7.30 -5.70
N ASP A 95 2.30 8.41 -5.73
CA ASP A 95 2.84 9.68 -5.23
C ASP A 95 2.74 9.76 -3.68
N ASP A 96 3.39 10.75 -3.09
CA ASP A 96 3.40 10.94 -1.63
C ASP A 96 1.98 11.11 -1.05
N LYS A 97 1.08 11.73 -1.83
CA LYS A 97 -0.32 11.91 -1.45
C LYS A 97 -1.02 10.56 -1.34
N MET A 98 -0.93 9.72 -2.36
CA MET A 98 -1.50 8.36 -2.36
C MET A 98 -0.91 7.54 -1.22
N LEU A 99 0.42 7.57 -1.04
CA LEU A 99 1.06 6.84 0.05
C LEU A 99 0.52 7.26 1.43
N SER A 100 0.35 8.56 1.67
CA SER A 100 -0.23 9.05 2.93
C SER A 100 -1.68 8.63 3.15
N LYS A 101 -2.46 8.48 2.06
CA LYS A 101 -3.84 7.98 2.13
C LYS A 101 -3.89 6.49 2.43
N LEU A 102 -2.96 5.72 1.87
CA LEU A 102 -2.79 4.30 2.20
C LEU A 102 -2.36 4.13 3.67
N ASP A 103 -1.47 4.98 4.20
CA ASP A 103 -1.09 4.94 5.62
C ASP A 103 -2.30 5.14 6.55
N ILE A 104 -3.22 6.04 6.19
CA ILE A 104 -4.46 6.26 6.93
C ILE A 104 -5.40 5.05 6.80
N LEU A 105 -5.56 4.52 5.58
CA LEU A 105 -6.44 3.37 5.31
C LEU A 105 -6.01 2.13 6.11
N GLU A 106 -4.70 1.86 6.15
CA GLU A 106 -4.10 0.71 6.83
C GLU A 106 -3.81 0.99 8.32
N ASP A 107 -4.21 2.16 8.83
CA ASP A 107 -3.98 2.64 10.20
C ASP A 107 -2.53 2.40 10.65
N HIS A 108 -1.60 2.89 9.83
CA HIS A 108 -0.17 2.86 10.10
C HIS A 108 0.24 3.93 11.12
N PRO A 109 1.07 3.60 12.15
CA PRO A 109 1.72 2.32 12.46
C PRO A 109 0.99 1.45 13.50
N ASN A 110 -0.30 1.69 13.75
CA ASN A 110 -1.03 1.05 14.84
C ASN A 110 -1.41 -0.41 14.55
N TYR A 111 -2.08 -0.67 13.42
CA TYR A 111 -2.42 -2.05 13.00
C TYR A 111 -1.37 -2.59 12.05
N TYR A 112 -1.20 -1.94 10.91
CA TYR A 112 -0.17 -2.31 9.95
C TYR A 112 1.07 -1.43 10.09
N VAL A 113 2.23 -2.04 9.96
CA VAL A 113 3.51 -1.33 9.89
C VAL A 113 4.01 -1.42 8.46
N ARG A 114 4.16 -0.26 7.81
CA ARG A 114 4.75 -0.14 6.50
C ARG A 114 6.27 -0.26 6.58
N GLU A 115 6.84 -1.22 5.86
CA GLU A 115 8.29 -1.42 5.74
C GLU A 115 8.69 -1.74 4.30
N ILE A 116 9.96 -1.51 3.96
CA ILE A 116 10.49 -1.86 2.65
C ILE A 116 10.81 -3.36 2.63
N ASP A 117 10.34 -4.05 1.61
CA ASP A 117 10.74 -5.43 1.29
C ASP A 117 11.19 -5.56 -0.17
N ASP A 118 11.94 -6.62 -0.46
CA ASP A 118 12.35 -7.01 -1.81
C ASP A 118 11.22 -7.82 -2.48
N ILE A 119 10.71 -7.33 -3.61
CA ILE A 119 9.68 -7.99 -4.41
C ILE A 119 10.28 -8.47 -5.73
N ILE A 120 10.06 -9.74 -6.06
CA ILE A 120 10.45 -10.31 -7.35
C ILE A 120 9.35 -10.01 -8.37
N VAL A 121 9.71 -9.36 -9.48
CA VAL A 121 8.79 -9.01 -10.56
C VAL A 121 8.45 -10.27 -11.38
N LYS A 122 7.15 -10.53 -11.58
CA LYS A 122 6.66 -11.66 -12.39
C LYS A 122 6.87 -11.33 -13.86
N ASN A 123 7.47 -12.26 -14.62
CA ASN A 123 7.81 -12.14 -16.04
C ASN A 123 9.09 -11.34 -16.38
N SER A 124 10.11 -11.35 -15.52
CA SER A 124 11.45 -10.98 -15.99
C SER A 124 11.93 -12.07 -16.95
N SER A 125 11.81 -11.84 -18.26
CA SER A 125 12.30 -12.76 -19.33
C SER A 125 13.82 -12.99 -19.32
N SER A 126 14.51 -12.42 -18.35
CA SER A 126 15.94 -12.57 -18.06
C SER A 126 16.20 -13.79 -17.18
N SER A 127 17.40 -14.37 -17.32
CA SER A 127 17.89 -15.43 -16.43
C SER A 127 18.00 -14.99 -14.97
N ASP A 128 18.17 -13.68 -14.74
CA ASP A 128 18.21 -13.08 -13.41
C ASP A 128 16.85 -12.44 -13.06
N PRO A 129 16.30 -12.73 -11.86
CA PRO A 129 15.05 -12.14 -11.42
C PRO A 129 15.23 -10.63 -11.15
N GLN A 130 14.39 -9.80 -11.78
CA GLN A 130 14.26 -8.39 -11.42
C GLN A 130 13.66 -8.27 -10.02
N ILE A 131 14.33 -7.49 -9.16
CA ILE A 131 13.90 -7.22 -7.78
C ILE A 131 13.65 -5.72 -7.63
N GLU A 132 12.47 -5.37 -7.13
CA GLU A 132 12.08 -4.02 -6.77
C GLU A 132 11.98 -3.88 -5.25
N LYS A 133 12.43 -2.73 -4.72
CA LYS A 133 12.19 -2.37 -3.32
C LYS A 133 10.84 -1.69 -3.21
N CYS A 134 9.92 -2.29 -2.47
CA CYS A 134 8.55 -1.79 -2.34
C CYS A 134 8.17 -1.63 -0.88
N TRP A 135 7.37 -0.62 -0.58
CA TRP A 135 6.64 -0.54 0.67
C TRP A 135 5.59 -1.64 0.76
N VAL A 136 5.53 -2.31 1.89
CA VAL A 136 4.58 -3.39 2.20
C VAL A 136 4.00 -3.14 3.59
N TYR A 137 2.69 -3.33 3.74
CA TYR A 137 1.99 -3.22 5.02
C TYR A 137 1.97 -4.58 5.72
N PHE A 138 2.60 -4.69 6.88
CA PHE A 138 2.64 -5.93 7.66
C PHE A 138 1.90 -5.81 8.98
N LEU A 139 1.18 -6.86 9.38
CA LEU A 139 0.70 -6.99 10.74
C LEU A 139 1.86 -7.51 11.61
N LYS A 140 2.44 -6.65 12.45
CA LYS A 140 3.59 -7.00 13.31
C LYS A 140 3.21 -7.44 14.71
N ASN A 141 2.21 -6.80 15.30
CA ASN A 141 1.72 -7.15 16.62
C ASN A 141 0.54 -8.12 16.52
N PHE A 142 0.80 -9.41 16.40
CA PHE A 142 -0.26 -10.42 16.30
C PHE A 142 -0.09 -11.52 17.34
N LYS A 143 -1.21 -12.12 17.75
CA LYS A 143 -1.19 -13.26 18.67
C LYS A 143 -0.63 -14.52 17.97
N PRO A 144 0.24 -15.32 18.63
CA PRO A 144 0.88 -16.47 18.00
C PRO A 144 -0.07 -17.53 17.44
N GLU A 145 -1.31 -17.65 17.94
CA GLU A 145 -2.29 -18.58 17.39
C GLU A 145 -2.66 -18.31 15.93
N LEU A 146 -2.43 -17.10 15.42
CA LEU A 146 -2.66 -16.78 14.01
C LEU A 146 -1.72 -17.57 13.08
N LEU A 147 -0.57 -18.02 13.58
CA LEU A 147 0.36 -18.90 12.84
C LEU A 147 -0.14 -20.35 12.71
N LYS A 148 -1.31 -20.67 13.27
CA LYS A 148 -1.95 -21.99 13.11
C LYS A 148 -3.03 -21.97 12.02
N ARG A 149 -3.32 -20.80 11.45
CA ARG A 149 -4.30 -20.66 10.37
C ARG A 149 -3.72 -21.16 9.05
N GLU A 150 -4.61 -21.42 8.11
CA GLU A 150 -4.24 -21.68 6.73
C GLU A 150 -3.50 -20.47 6.13
N TYR A 151 -2.43 -20.76 5.41
CA TYR A 151 -1.64 -19.76 4.70
C TYR A 151 -2.00 -19.78 3.22
N PHE A 152 -2.11 -18.59 2.64
CA PHE A 152 -2.37 -18.40 1.23
C PHE A 152 -1.11 -17.86 0.55
N ASP A 153 -0.87 -18.26 -0.68
CA ASP A 153 0.15 -17.63 -1.53
C ASP A 153 -0.44 -16.46 -2.33
N ASN A 154 -1.74 -16.47 -2.60
CA ASN A 154 -2.43 -15.41 -3.33
C ASN A 154 -3.85 -15.20 -2.76
N TYR A 155 -4.13 -14.01 -2.25
CA TYR A 155 -5.47 -13.66 -1.80
C TYR A 155 -6.41 -13.39 -2.98
N SER A 156 -7.65 -13.86 -2.87
CA SER A 156 -8.77 -13.27 -3.61
C SER A 156 -10.06 -13.34 -2.81
N SER A 157 -10.86 -12.26 -2.80
CA SER A 157 -12.17 -12.27 -2.16
C SER A 157 -13.11 -13.33 -2.77
N HIS A 158 -12.91 -13.74 -4.01
CA HIS A 158 -13.72 -14.81 -4.65
C HIS A 158 -12.92 -16.10 -4.82
N GLY A 159 -11.90 -16.30 -3.99
CA GLY A 159 -11.06 -17.50 -3.99
C GLY A 159 -11.82 -18.76 -3.58
N SER A 160 -11.24 -19.92 -3.89
CA SER A 160 -11.80 -21.25 -3.61
C SER A 160 -12.01 -21.55 -2.12
N HIS A 161 -11.42 -20.75 -1.22
CA HIS A 161 -11.63 -20.83 0.23
C HIS A 161 -13.06 -20.42 0.65
N GLY A 162 -13.84 -19.76 -0.20
CA GLY A 162 -15.22 -19.36 0.10
C GLY A 162 -15.36 -18.27 1.19
N LEU A 163 -14.26 -17.62 1.56
CA LEU A 163 -14.20 -16.55 2.55
C LEU A 163 -14.23 -15.19 1.86
N GLN A 164 -15.40 -14.78 1.37
CA GLN A 164 -15.56 -13.50 0.68
C GLN A 164 -15.40 -12.32 1.64
N TYR A 165 -14.67 -11.28 1.23
CA TYR A 165 -14.53 -10.04 1.99
C TYR A 165 -15.92 -9.47 2.30
N MET A 166 -16.13 -9.08 3.56
CA MET A 166 -17.39 -8.48 3.99
C MET A 166 -17.13 -7.09 4.53
N ASP A 167 -17.72 -6.10 3.86
CA ASP A 167 -17.69 -4.72 4.34
C ASP A 167 -18.55 -4.55 5.60
N SER A 168 -18.27 -3.52 6.38
CA SER A 168 -18.99 -3.17 7.60
C SER A 168 -19.49 -1.74 7.54
N ASN A 169 -20.77 -1.55 7.88
CA ASN A 169 -21.32 -0.21 8.08
C ASN A 169 -20.79 0.49 9.35
N SER A 170 -19.97 -0.19 10.15
CA SER A 170 -19.36 0.34 11.38
C SER A 170 -17.87 0.04 11.43
N SER A 171 -17.05 1.08 11.33
CA SER A 171 -15.61 1.00 11.51
C SER A 171 -15.24 0.51 12.92
N GLU A 172 -15.98 0.91 13.95
CA GLU A 172 -15.79 0.45 15.34
C GLU A 172 -15.85 -1.08 15.44
N LEU A 173 -16.81 -1.71 14.77
CA LEU A 173 -16.93 -3.18 14.78
C LEU A 173 -15.80 -3.86 14.01
N VAL A 174 -15.23 -3.20 13.00
CA VAL A 174 -14.03 -3.69 12.27
C VAL A 174 -12.83 -3.64 13.20
N TYR A 175 -12.57 -2.49 13.83
CA TYR A 175 -11.48 -2.32 14.77
C TYR A 175 -11.57 -3.28 15.95
N LYS A 176 -12.76 -3.49 16.52
CA LYS A 176 -12.96 -4.49 17.57
C LYS A 176 -12.61 -5.92 17.13
N ALA A 177 -12.88 -6.27 15.87
CA ALA A 177 -12.52 -7.58 15.32
C ALA A 177 -11.01 -7.68 15.04
N MET A 178 -10.37 -6.60 14.60
CA MET A 178 -8.92 -6.53 14.39
C MET A 178 -8.16 -6.57 15.73
N ASP A 179 -8.61 -5.86 16.77
CA ASP A 179 -8.04 -5.87 18.11
C ASP A 179 -7.99 -7.28 18.71
N ALA A 180 -8.98 -8.12 18.39
CA ALA A 180 -9.00 -9.50 18.83
C ALA A 180 -7.83 -10.34 18.26
N LEU A 181 -7.14 -9.87 17.22
CA LEU A 181 -5.97 -10.51 16.61
C LEU A 181 -4.64 -10.06 17.25
N LEU A 182 -4.62 -8.94 17.97
CA LEU A 182 -3.39 -8.33 18.46
C LEU A 182 -2.98 -8.88 19.83
N ASN A 183 -1.67 -8.90 20.12
CA ASN A 183 -1.27 -9.10 21.51
C ASN A 183 -1.77 -7.91 22.34
N LYS A 184 -2.27 -8.20 23.55
CA LYS A 184 -2.57 -7.14 24.52
C LYS A 184 -1.29 -6.35 24.74
N LYS A 185 -1.37 -5.01 24.62
CA LYS A 185 -0.28 -4.16 25.10
C LYS A 185 -0.01 -4.58 26.55
N LYS A 186 1.25 -4.88 26.89
CA LYS A 186 1.62 -5.01 28.30
C LYS A 186 1.18 -3.71 28.93
N ASN A 187 0.27 -3.76 29.90
CA ASN A 187 -0.10 -2.59 30.69
C ASN A 187 1.21 -1.94 31.12
N GLU A 188 1.40 -0.67 30.76
CA GLU A 188 2.46 0.14 31.31
C GLU A 188 2.22 0.16 32.82
N SER A 189 3.05 -0.59 33.52
CA SER A 189 3.20 -0.57 34.98
C SER A 189 3.66 0.80 35.46
#